data_AF-A0A812XKG2-F1
#
_entry.id   AF-A0A812XKG2-F1
#
_cell.length_a   1.000
_cell.length_b   1.000
_cell.length_c   1.000
_cell.angle_alpha   90.00
_cell.angle_beta   90.00
_cell.angle_gamma   90.00
#
_symmetry.space_group_name_H-M   'P 1'
#
loop_
_entity.id
_entity.type
_entity.pdbx_description
1 polymer ?
#
loop_
_entity_poly.entity_id
_entity_poly.type
_entity_poly.pdbx_seq_one_letter_code
_entity_poly.pdbx_strand_id
1 'polypeptide(L)'
;MNLNPLATYVKERQGKRVIRKILISNNGMAAVKAILSMRRWTFIEFGSEQIITFVAMATQDDLNANAEFIRLADAFVEVPSGKNVNNYANVDLICKIAQEQQVDAVLLSWQIPPRRGPRNAFTGTTAPALARSASPGSPKGLEVVEALLKNFQMMVLGQTVVLQEGQDARLMDACRVQRISRQSLPEQQATRALLVEKVEQACAGWGCRLTDKGLQLLNQGLARLWPRVDEDRVLEDAEARIAQLRHFHREAAMSSSSFTELCARFPEVFLDYSVKALWEDDGLLAVHKPWGMRAYLARREGEQYRAWPEELTAHDLLRQICEGSRPRMCNRLDFATSGLMLVGKSREAAGKASRLFQQRRVLKTYLALVLGHPPASWEKGVVLNYRIMDTSGFGRKAVDPMMENTAGRTTENAETSVRVLKRGLWPPKPWQASFGGCGEGSPQEVTREPLPASLVEVSPKTGRRHQIRVHLAAAGHPVLGDDSYAGQPWGLRGGCHRMFLHSWKLELPWKDSVLSVEDPCDWCDGQLV
;
A
#
# COMPACT_ATOMS: atom_id res chain seq x y z
N MET A 1 29.45 -33.54 -1.73
CA MET A 1 29.44 -32.98 -3.11
C MET A 1 28.70 -31.65 -3.03
N ASN A 2 29.37 -30.54 -3.36
CA ASN A 2 28.77 -29.20 -3.37
C ASN A 2 27.63 -29.17 -4.41
N LEU A 3 26.38 -29.30 -3.96
CA LEU A 3 25.22 -29.11 -4.81
C LEU A 3 25.14 -27.62 -5.15
N ASN A 4 25.22 -27.30 -6.45
CA ASN A 4 25.02 -25.93 -6.94
C ASN A 4 23.58 -25.49 -6.54
N PRO A 5 23.41 -24.46 -5.68
CA PRO A 5 22.08 -24.08 -5.17
C PRO A 5 21.11 -23.69 -6.28
N LEU A 6 21.59 -23.02 -7.33
CA LEU A 6 20.76 -22.67 -8.50
C LEU A 6 20.33 -23.91 -9.29
N ALA A 7 21.21 -24.92 -9.43
CA ALA A 7 20.86 -26.16 -10.14
C ALA A 7 19.81 -26.97 -9.38
N THR A 8 19.91 -26.99 -8.04
CA THR A 8 18.93 -27.63 -7.16
C THR A 8 17.58 -26.93 -7.25
N TYR A 9 17.58 -25.61 -7.12
CA TYR A 9 16.39 -24.76 -7.25
C TYR A 9 15.66 -24.93 -8.58
N VAL A 10 16.41 -24.98 -9.69
CA VAL A 10 15.86 -25.19 -11.04
C VAL A 10 15.25 -26.58 -11.16
N LYS A 11 15.94 -27.63 -10.65
CA LYS A 11 15.45 -29.01 -10.71
C LYS A 11 14.16 -29.20 -9.89
N GLU A 12 14.09 -28.66 -8.68
CA GLU A 12 12.91 -28.73 -7.80
C GLU A 12 11.68 -28.09 -8.45
N ARG A 13 11.88 -27.03 -9.24
CA ARG A 13 10.82 -26.31 -9.94
C ARG A 13 10.61 -26.77 -11.38
N GLN A 14 11.13 -27.95 -11.73
CA GLN A 14 11.03 -28.56 -13.07
C GLN A 14 11.54 -27.66 -14.21
N GLY A 15 12.46 -26.74 -13.88
CA GLY A 15 13.13 -25.89 -14.85
C GLY A 15 14.16 -26.67 -15.67
N LYS A 16 14.39 -26.21 -16.90
CA LYS A 16 15.25 -26.91 -17.88
C LYS A 16 16.68 -26.37 -17.95
N ARG A 17 16.92 -25.12 -17.51
CA ARG A 17 18.21 -24.43 -17.66
C ARG A 17 18.52 -23.57 -16.45
N VAL A 18 19.78 -23.57 -16.04
CA VAL A 18 20.30 -22.71 -14.96
C VAL A 18 20.87 -21.44 -15.57
N ILE A 19 20.44 -20.29 -15.06
CA ILE A 19 20.96 -18.97 -15.44
C ILE A 19 21.91 -18.52 -14.35
N ARG A 20 23.15 -18.20 -14.74
CA ARG A 20 24.22 -17.75 -13.85
C ARG A 20 24.74 -16.38 -14.23
N LYS A 21 24.66 -16.02 -15.52
CA LYS A 21 25.15 -14.75 -16.03
C LYS A 21 24.08 -14.02 -16.86
N ILE A 22 23.80 -12.76 -16.52
CA ILE A 22 22.75 -11.95 -17.14
C ILE A 22 23.35 -10.67 -17.72
N LEU A 23 23.09 -10.39 -19.00
CA LEU A 23 23.39 -9.11 -19.62
C LEU A 23 22.26 -8.10 -19.32
N ILE A 24 22.60 -6.96 -18.75
CA ILE A 24 21.73 -5.81 -18.53
C ILE A 24 21.87 -4.89 -19.74
N SER A 25 20.91 -4.96 -20.66
CA SER A 25 20.89 -4.14 -21.88
C SER A 25 19.96 -2.93 -21.72
N ASN A 26 19.85 -2.41 -20.49
CA ASN A 26 19.12 -1.20 -20.15
C ASN A 26 19.98 -0.31 -19.24
N ASN A 27 19.60 0.95 -19.05
CA ASN A 27 20.37 1.92 -18.28
C ASN A 27 19.54 2.66 -17.23
N GLY A 28 20.23 3.53 -16.49
CA GLY A 28 19.62 4.39 -15.47
C GLY A 28 18.89 3.62 -14.38
N MET A 29 17.81 4.20 -13.87
CA MET A 29 17.11 3.66 -12.70
C MET A 29 16.41 2.31 -12.95
N ALA A 30 16.10 1.99 -14.20
CA ALA A 30 15.53 0.68 -14.55
C ALA A 30 16.56 -0.44 -14.36
N ALA A 31 17.80 -0.20 -14.80
CA ALA A 31 18.93 -1.11 -14.59
C ALA A 31 19.27 -1.28 -13.10
N VAL A 32 19.35 -0.16 -12.36
CA VAL A 32 19.58 -0.16 -10.91
C VAL A 32 18.56 -1.03 -10.17
N LYS A 33 17.27 -0.80 -10.42
CA LYS A 33 16.19 -1.54 -9.75
C LYS A 33 16.21 -3.02 -10.10
N ALA A 34 16.52 -3.36 -11.34
CA ALA A 34 16.59 -4.75 -11.78
C ALA A 34 17.71 -5.51 -11.06
N ILE A 35 18.93 -4.95 -11.06
CA ILE A 35 20.09 -5.58 -10.40
C ILE A 35 19.83 -5.72 -8.89
N LEU A 36 19.40 -4.65 -8.20
CA LEU A 36 19.14 -4.69 -6.76
C LEU A 36 18.02 -5.68 -6.38
N SER A 37 16.95 -5.73 -7.17
CA SER A 37 15.84 -6.66 -6.94
C SER A 37 16.31 -8.12 -7.06
N MET A 38 17.08 -8.44 -8.11
CA MET A 38 17.62 -9.79 -8.30
C MET A 38 18.68 -10.16 -7.24
N ARG A 39 19.53 -9.21 -6.83
CA ARG A 39 20.48 -9.44 -5.72
C ARG A 39 19.77 -9.69 -4.40
N ARG A 40 18.78 -8.88 -4.05
CA ARG A 40 17.97 -9.10 -2.84
C ARG A 40 17.26 -10.44 -2.86
N TRP A 41 16.67 -10.82 -3.99
CA TRP A 41 16.02 -12.13 -4.13
C TRP A 41 17.02 -13.28 -3.98
N THR A 42 18.18 -13.21 -4.65
CA THR A 42 19.22 -14.25 -4.53
C THR A 42 19.78 -14.36 -3.12
N PHE A 43 19.87 -13.26 -2.38
CA PHE A 43 20.22 -13.30 -0.95
C PHE A 43 19.16 -14.01 -0.11
N ILE A 44 17.88 -13.69 -0.30
CA ILE A 44 16.79 -14.30 0.45
C ILE A 44 16.70 -15.80 0.17
N GLU A 45 16.81 -16.20 -1.11
CA GLU A 45 16.59 -17.59 -1.52
C GLU A 45 17.84 -18.47 -1.33
N PHE A 46 19.04 -17.91 -1.56
CA PHE A 46 20.29 -18.69 -1.59
C PHE A 46 21.35 -18.23 -0.58
N GLY A 47 21.07 -17.19 0.20
CA GLY A 47 22.03 -16.61 1.15
C GLY A 47 23.20 -15.88 0.48
N SER A 48 23.14 -15.61 -0.83
CA SER A 48 24.23 -14.97 -1.58
C SER A 48 23.70 -14.04 -2.67
N GLU A 49 24.02 -12.75 -2.55
CA GLU A 49 23.73 -11.73 -3.57
C GLU A 49 24.55 -11.89 -4.85
N GLN A 50 25.65 -12.66 -4.79
CA GLN A 50 26.62 -12.80 -5.89
C GLN A 50 26.48 -14.13 -6.64
N ILE A 51 25.43 -14.90 -6.35
CA ILE A 51 25.21 -16.20 -7.00
C ILE A 51 24.83 -16.07 -8.49
N ILE A 52 24.37 -14.88 -8.91
CA ILE A 52 24.12 -14.50 -10.30
C ILE A 52 25.03 -13.33 -10.64
N THR A 53 25.74 -13.44 -11.76
CA THR A 53 26.63 -12.42 -12.31
C THR A 53 25.88 -11.51 -13.28
N PHE A 54 26.01 -10.21 -13.12
CA PHE A 54 25.46 -9.18 -13.99
C PHE A 54 26.55 -8.53 -14.83
N VAL A 55 26.33 -8.45 -16.15
CA VAL A 55 27.16 -7.65 -17.06
C VAL A 55 26.29 -6.51 -17.59
N ALA A 56 26.67 -5.25 -17.41
CA ALA A 56 25.91 -4.12 -17.94
C ALA A 56 26.44 -3.64 -19.28
N MET A 57 25.57 -3.24 -20.20
CA MET A 57 25.97 -2.34 -21.29
C MET A 57 26.09 -0.92 -20.73
N ALA A 58 27.14 -0.18 -21.08
CA ALA A 58 27.35 1.19 -20.63
C ALA A 58 27.81 2.09 -21.77
N THR A 59 27.18 3.25 -21.97
CA THR A 59 27.71 4.25 -22.91
C THR A 59 28.81 5.07 -22.26
N GLN A 60 29.61 5.79 -23.06
CA GLN A 60 30.57 6.75 -22.52
C GLN A 60 29.88 7.82 -21.67
N ASP A 61 28.62 8.17 -21.99
CA ASP A 61 27.83 9.12 -21.20
C ASP A 61 27.46 8.53 -19.82
N ASP A 62 27.10 7.25 -19.75
CA ASP A 62 26.82 6.57 -18.49
C ASP A 62 28.08 6.42 -17.63
N LEU A 63 29.24 6.17 -18.26
CA LEU A 63 30.54 6.10 -17.60
C LEU A 63 30.96 7.46 -17.04
N ASN A 64 30.85 8.53 -17.85
CA ASN A 64 31.16 9.89 -17.44
C ASN A 64 30.22 10.37 -16.31
N ALA A 65 28.95 9.93 -16.32
CA ALA A 65 27.99 10.22 -15.27
C ALA A 65 28.16 9.35 -14.02
N ASN A 66 29.13 8.42 -14.00
CA ASN A 66 29.35 7.45 -12.93
C ASN A 66 28.04 6.70 -12.56
N ALA A 67 27.34 6.20 -13.58
CA ALA A 67 25.98 5.70 -13.41
C ALA A 67 25.92 4.50 -12.46
N GLU A 68 24.99 4.56 -11.51
CA GLU A 68 24.89 3.62 -10.38
C GLU A 68 24.75 2.15 -10.82
N PHE A 69 24.03 1.88 -11.91
CA PHE A 69 23.84 0.52 -12.40
C PHE A 69 25.14 -0.15 -12.88
N ILE A 70 26.12 0.63 -13.31
CA ILE A 70 27.46 0.14 -13.70
C ILE A 70 28.20 -0.34 -12.45
N ARG A 71 28.10 0.40 -11.33
CA ARG A 71 28.72 0.05 -10.05
C ARG A 71 28.07 -1.17 -9.40
N LEU A 72 26.78 -1.37 -9.65
CA LEU A 72 26.01 -2.50 -9.14
C LEU A 72 26.21 -3.78 -9.96
N ALA A 73 26.55 -3.67 -11.24
CA ALA A 73 26.89 -4.82 -12.07
C ALA A 73 28.28 -5.37 -11.72
N ASP A 74 28.51 -6.65 -11.99
CA ASP A 74 29.79 -7.31 -11.73
C ASP A 74 30.84 -7.00 -12.82
N ALA A 75 30.37 -6.65 -14.01
CA ALA A 75 31.18 -6.15 -15.11
C ALA A 75 30.33 -5.23 -16.01
N PHE A 76 30.98 -4.50 -16.93
CA PHE A 76 30.29 -3.79 -17.98
C PHE A 76 31.00 -3.92 -19.34
N VAL A 77 30.24 -3.67 -20.41
CA VAL A 77 30.72 -3.58 -21.79
C VAL A 77 30.36 -2.22 -22.33
N GLU A 78 31.36 -1.51 -22.85
CA GLU A 78 31.14 -0.20 -23.44
C GLU A 78 30.37 -0.31 -24.76
N VAL A 79 29.37 0.55 -24.96
CA VAL A 79 28.53 0.61 -26.15
C VAL A 79 28.44 2.04 -26.70
N PRO A 80 28.15 2.24 -27.99
CA PRO A 80 28.16 3.58 -28.58
C PRO A 80 27.21 4.56 -27.88
N SER A 81 27.66 5.78 -27.60
CA SER A 81 26.82 6.86 -27.07
C SER A 81 25.76 7.35 -28.07
N GLY A 82 24.81 8.16 -27.59
CA GLY A 82 23.76 8.76 -28.40
C GLY A 82 22.42 8.01 -28.34
N LYS A 83 21.63 8.11 -29.41
CA LYS A 83 20.23 7.60 -29.44
C LYS A 83 20.16 6.10 -29.13
N ASN A 84 19.10 5.68 -28.42
CA ASN A 84 18.91 4.28 -27.99
C ASN A 84 19.04 3.23 -29.11
N VAL A 85 18.64 3.57 -30.33
CA VAL A 85 18.76 2.69 -31.51
C VAL A 85 20.20 2.31 -31.85
N ASN A 86 21.19 3.01 -31.31
CA ASN A 86 22.61 2.72 -31.47
C ASN A 86 23.15 1.80 -30.35
N ASN A 87 22.43 1.66 -29.23
CA ASN A 87 22.89 0.95 -28.03
C ASN A 87 21.78 0.06 -27.42
N TYR A 88 21.07 0.53 -26.40
CA TYR A 88 20.09 -0.18 -25.59
C TYR A 88 18.85 -0.67 -26.34
N ALA A 89 18.62 -0.21 -27.57
CA ALA A 89 17.57 -0.68 -28.48
C ALA A 89 18.13 -1.29 -29.78
N ASN A 90 19.45 -1.51 -29.87
CA ASN A 90 20.10 -2.15 -31.01
C ASN A 90 20.20 -3.66 -30.78
N VAL A 91 19.23 -4.42 -31.32
CA VAL A 91 19.14 -5.87 -31.11
C VAL A 91 20.38 -6.61 -31.60
N ASP A 92 20.95 -6.23 -32.74
CA ASP A 92 22.13 -6.89 -33.30
C ASP A 92 23.35 -6.71 -32.40
N LEU A 93 23.55 -5.49 -31.90
CA LEU A 93 24.60 -5.18 -30.94
C LEU A 93 24.42 -5.94 -29.62
N ILE A 94 23.21 -5.96 -29.07
CA ILE A 94 22.88 -6.66 -27.83
C ILE A 94 23.14 -8.17 -27.97
N CYS A 95 22.71 -8.78 -29.08
CA CYS A 95 22.94 -10.20 -29.37
C CYS A 95 24.43 -10.51 -29.51
N LYS A 96 25.19 -9.65 -30.20
CA LYS A 96 26.65 -9.79 -30.33
C LYS A 96 27.33 -9.76 -28.95
N ILE A 97 27.00 -8.77 -28.12
CA ILE A 97 27.57 -8.63 -26.78
C ILE A 97 27.18 -9.82 -25.90
N ALA A 98 25.93 -10.28 -25.96
CA ALA A 98 25.49 -11.44 -25.21
C ALA A 98 26.28 -12.72 -25.55
N GLN A 99 26.59 -12.92 -26.85
CA GLN A 99 27.43 -14.02 -27.30
C GLN A 99 28.88 -13.88 -26.85
N GLU A 100 29.48 -12.70 -27.04
CA GLU A 100 30.87 -12.41 -26.63
C GLU A 100 31.05 -12.55 -25.12
N GLN A 101 30.07 -12.10 -24.33
CA GLN A 101 30.08 -12.21 -22.88
C GLN A 101 29.61 -13.57 -22.36
N GLN A 102 29.21 -14.49 -23.23
CA GLN A 102 28.72 -15.81 -22.89
C GLN A 102 27.64 -15.78 -21.80
N VAL A 103 26.69 -14.84 -21.91
CA VAL A 103 25.60 -14.72 -20.93
C VAL A 103 24.53 -15.78 -21.15
N ASP A 104 23.89 -16.21 -20.08
CA ASP A 104 22.76 -17.16 -20.14
C ASP A 104 21.44 -16.47 -20.50
N ALA A 105 21.37 -15.15 -20.27
CA ALA A 105 20.15 -14.37 -20.35
C ALA A 105 20.44 -12.89 -20.65
N VAL A 106 19.49 -12.19 -21.27
CA VAL A 106 19.53 -10.75 -21.52
C VAL A 106 18.28 -10.07 -20.95
N LEU A 107 18.48 -8.98 -20.23
CA LEU A 107 17.42 -8.12 -19.71
C LEU A 107 17.21 -6.91 -20.62
N LEU A 108 16.17 -6.97 -21.45
CA LEU A 108 15.78 -5.91 -22.39
C LEU A 108 14.93 -4.82 -21.72
N SER A 109 14.95 -3.63 -22.33
CA SER A 109 14.09 -2.50 -21.99
C SER A 109 13.34 -2.05 -23.25
N TRP A 110 11.99 -2.01 -23.17
CA TRP A 110 11.02 -1.48 -24.15
C TRP A 110 10.30 -2.45 -25.12
N GLN A 111 9.02 -2.08 -25.40
CA GLN A 111 8.11 -2.69 -26.38
C GLN A 111 8.56 -2.43 -27.82
N ILE A 112 8.50 -3.44 -28.69
CA ILE A 112 8.73 -3.29 -30.13
C ILE A 112 7.56 -2.50 -30.75
N PRO A 113 7.75 -1.30 -31.33
CA PRO A 113 6.67 -0.61 -32.02
C PRO A 113 6.43 -1.23 -33.41
N PRO A 114 5.17 -1.45 -33.85
CA PRO A 114 4.91 -1.84 -35.22
C PRO A 114 5.23 -0.65 -36.15
N ARG A 115 6.02 -0.90 -37.21
CA ARG A 115 6.31 0.14 -38.21
C ARG A 115 5.02 0.59 -38.89
N ARG A 116 4.85 1.92 -39.03
CA ARG A 116 3.80 2.55 -39.84
C ARG A 116 3.98 2.17 -41.32
N GLY A 117 2.97 1.50 -41.90
CA GLY A 117 2.82 1.17 -43.32
C GLY A 117 1.35 0.77 -43.60
N PRO A 118 0.83 0.93 -44.84
CA PRO A 118 -0.57 1.25 -45.07
C PRO A 118 -1.52 0.05 -44.91
N ARG A 119 -2.78 0.42 -44.61
CA ARG A 119 -3.99 -0.41 -44.52
C ARG A 119 -3.97 -1.58 -45.49
N ASN A 120 -4.10 -2.81 -44.98
CA ASN A 120 -5.15 -3.74 -45.36
C ASN A 120 -5.09 -5.00 -44.49
N ALA A 121 -6.28 -5.56 -44.25
CA ALA A 121 -6.60 -6.66 -43.37
C ALA A 121 -5.76 -7.92 -43.64
N PHE A 122 -5.33 -8.61 -42.58
CA PHE A 122 -5.34 -10.08 -42.51
C PHE A 122 -5.43 -10.52 -41.04
N THR A 123 -6.49 -11.27 -40.75
CA THR A 123 -6.71 -12.05 -39.54
C THR A 123 -5.77 -13.26 -39.53
N GLY A 124 -5.21 -13.60 -38.36
CA GLY A 124 -4.62 -14.93 -38.13
C GLY A 124 -3.13 -14.94 -37.77
N THR A 125 -2.83 -15.78 -36.77
CA THR A 125 -1.55 -16.45 -36.49
C THR A 125 -0.55 -16.49 -37.65
N THR A 126 0.64 -15.90 -37.45
CA THR A 126 1.96 -16.35 -37.94
C THR A 126 3.05 -15.32 -37.62
N ALA A 127 4.17 -15.77 -37.04
CA ALA A 127 5.48 -15.16 -37.34
C ALA A 127 5.85 -15.57 -38.78
N PRO A 128 6.46 -14.72 -39.66
CA PRO A 128 7.93 -14.74 -39.77
C PRO A 128 8.58 -13.50 -40.47
N ALA A 129 9.92 -13.53 -40.57
CA ALA A 129 10.79 -12.95 -41.62
C ALA A 129 11.93 -12.03 -41.13
N LEU A 130 12.87 -12.58 -40.35
CA LEU A 130 14.29 -12.15 -40.31
C LEU A 130 15.11 -13.30 -39.69
N ALA A 131 15.16 -14.42 -40.41
CA ALA A 131 15.96 -15.60 -40.05
C ALA A 131 16.58 -16.27 -41.30
N ARG A 132 16.86 -15.52 -42.37
CA ARG A 132 17.36 -16.08 -43.65
C ARG A 132 18.75 -15.61 -44.10
N SER A 133 19.56 -14.94 -43.27
CA SER A 133 20.91 -14.55 -43.70
C SER A 133 22.04 -14.82 -42.70
N ALA A 134 21.84 -15.67 -41.69
CA ALA A 134 22.96 -16.17 -40.90
C ALA A 134 23.54 -17.42 -41.56
N SER A 135 24.79 -17.31 -42.01
CA SER A 135 25.60 -18.33 -42.66
C SER A 135 25.56 -19.69 -41.94
N PRO A 136 25.61 -20.82 -42.66
CA PRO A 136 25.59 -22.15 -42.05
C PRO A 136 26.93 -22.44 -41.37
N GLY A 137 27.00 -22.15 -40.08
CA GLY A 137 28.20 -22.31 -39.25
C GLY A 137 28.08 -21.76 -37.82
N SER A 138 27.03 -21.00 -37.49
CA SER A 138 26.81 -20.49 -36.13
C SER A 138 26.04 -21.51 -35.25
N PRO A 139 26.46 -21.76 -34.00
CA PRO A 139 25.71 -22.61 -33.09
C PRO A 139 24.34 -21.98 -32.76
N LYS A 140 23.31 -22.81 -32.85
CA LYS A 140 21.91 -22.55 -32.48
C LYS A 140 21.78 -22.06 -31.02
N GLY A 141 20.89 -21.08 -30.80
CA GLY A 141 20.15 -20.92 -29.53
C GLY A 141 20.50 -19.73 -28.64
N LEU A 142 19.84 -18.59 -28.85
CA LEU A 142 19.59 -17.60 -27.79
C LEU A 142 18.18 -17.87 -27.25
N GLU A 143 18.09 -18.66 -26.17
CA GLU A 143 16.84 -18.89 -25.45
C GLU A 143 16.54 -17.67 -24.57
N VAL A 144 15.40 -17.04 -24.81
CA VAL A 144 14.91 -15.89 -24.04
C VAL A 144 14.28 -16.37 -22.73
N VAL A 145 14.53 -15.63 -21.66
CA VAL A 145 14.24 -15.97 -20.25
C VAL A 145 12.75 -16.23 -20.00
N GLU A 146 12.27 -17.45 -20.17
CA GLU A 146 10.89 -17.80 -19.79
C GLU A 146 10.82 -18.43 -18.38
N ALA A 147 11.89 -19.08 -17.92
CA ALA A 147 11.90 -19.81 -16.64
C ALA A 147 12.18 -18.92 -15.42
N LEU A 148 13.07 -17.92 -15.54
CA LEU A 148 13.36 -16.98 -14.45
C LEU A 148 12.30 -15.88 -14.32
N LEU A 149 11.61 -15.57 -15.43
CA LEU A 149 10.51 -14.59 -15.48
C LEU A 149 9.16 -15.19 -15.08
N LYS A 150 8.95 -16.50 -15.19
CA LYS A 150 7.74 -17.15 -14.64
C LYS A 150 7.63 -17.00 -13.12
N ASN A 151 8.75 -16.92 -12.39
CA ASN A 151 8.74 -16.61 -10.96
C ASN A 151 8.73 -15.10 -10.66
N PHE A 152 9.17 -14.26 -11.61
CA PHE A 152 9.17 -12.79 -11.48
C PHE A 152 7.84 -12.13 -11.85
N GLN A 153 6.85 -12.88 -12.34
CA GLN A 153 5.51 -12.38 -12.72
C GLN A 153 4.71 -11.77 -11.56
N MET A 154 5.19 -11.83 -10.31
CA MET A 154 4.53 -11.22 -9.15
C MET A 154 5.03 -9.83 -8.75
N MET A 155 6.09 -9.25 -9.38
CA MET A 155 6.67 -8.01 -8.81
C MET A 155 7.16 -6.89 -9.73
N VAL A 156 6.99 -6.96 -11.06
CA VAL A 156 7.24 -5.79 -11.92
C VAL A 156 6.09 -5.56 -12.88
N LEU A 157 5.58 -4.33 -12.87
CA LEU A 157 4.47 -3.81 -13.65
C LEU A 157 4.48 -4.32 -15.10
N GLY A 158 3.32 -4.80 -15.54
CA GLY A 158 3.16 -5.66 -16.71
C GLY A 158 3.69 -5.09 -18.02
N GLN A 159 4.25 -5.99 -18.84
CA GLN A 159 4.37 -5.90 -20.30
C GLN A 159 5.00 -7.19 -20.85
N THR A 160 4.21 -8.18 -21.28
CA THR A 160 4.65 -9.20 -22.26
C THR A 160 3.46 -9.99 -22.83
N VAL A 161 3.50 -10.29 -24.13
CA VAL A 161 2.59 -11.16 -24.89
C VAL A 161 3.37 -12.41 -25.31
N VAL A 162 2.72 -13.58 -25.29
CA VAL A 162 3.27 -14.87 -25.72
C VAL A 162 2.56 -15.31 -27.00
N LEU A 163 3.30 -15.79 -28.00
CA LEU A 163 2.79 -16.56 -29.14
C LEU A 163 3.33 -18.00 -29.05
N GLN A 164 2.50 -19.00 -29.34
CA GLN A 164 2.97 -20.36 -29.64
C GLN A 164 2.20 -20.95 -30.83
N GLU A 165 2.88 -21.85 -31.55
CA GLU A 165 2.38 -22.63 -32.68
C GLU A 165 1.66 -23.91 -32.20
N GLY A 166 0.43 -24.11 -32.67
CA GLY A 166 -0.05 -25.44 -33.06
C GLY A 166 -0.47 -26.44 -32.00
N GLN A 167 -1.29 -26.06 -31.01
CA GLN A 167 -2.31 -26.98 -30.45
C GLN A 167 -3.62 -26.23 -30.20
N ASP A 168 -4.58 -26.53 -31.06
CA ASP A 168 -5.96 -26.09 -31.01
C ASP A 168 -6.79 -26.93 -30.02
N ALA A 169 -7.78 -26.26 -29.45
CA ALA A 169 -8.90 -26.79 -28.64
C ALA A 169 -8.59 -27.25 -27.19
N ARG A 170 -9.17 -26.50 -26.24
CA ARG A 170 -9.36 -26.77 -24.78
C ARG A 170 -8.34 -26.24 -23.78
N LEU A 171 -7.83 -25.02 -24.01
CA LEU A 171 -7.21 -24.21 -22.95
C LEU A 171 -7.63 -22.74 -23.01
N MET A 172 -8.90 -22.51 -23.37
CA MET A 172 -9.55 -21.18 -23.37
C MET A 172 -10.62 -21.01 -22.28
N ASP A 173 -10.81 -21.99 -21.38
CA ASP A 173 -11.78 -21.89 -20.28
C ASP A 173 -11.17 -21.75 -18.87
N ALA A 174 -9.84 -21.90 -18.69
CA ALA A 174 -9.25 -21.93 -17.36
C ALA A 174 -8.51 -20.65 -16.91
N CYS A 175 -8.41 -19.63 -17.76
CA CYS A 175 -7.77 -18.35 -17.41
C CYS A 175 -8.62 -17.14 -17.79
N ARG A 176 -9.90 -17.18 -17.41
CA ARG A 176 -10.84 -16.06 -17.53
C ARG A 176 -11.07 -15.38 -16.17
N VAL A 177 -10.00 -14.93 -15.51
CA VAL A 177 -10.06 -13.80 -14.56
C VAL A 177 -8.85 -12.87 -14.73
N GLN A 178 -9.00 -11.96 -15.69
CA GLN A 178 -8.73 -10.51 -15.63
C GLN A 178 -7.29 -9.98 -15.41
N ARG A 179 -6.51 -9.91 -16.51
CA ARG A 179 -5.83 -8.64 -16.85
C ARG A 179 -6.86 -7.80 -17.61
N ILE A 180 -7.60 -6.94 -16.93
CA ILE A 180 -8.27 -5.86 -17.64
C ILE A 180 -7.19 -4.80 -17.90
N SER A 181 -6.80 -4.66 -19.16
CA SER A 181 -6.51 -3.33 -19.67
C SER A 181 -7.77 -2.50 -19.47
N ARG A 182 -7.95 -1.87 -18.31
CA ARG A 182 -8.95 -0.81 -18.22
C ARG A 182 -8.28 0.39 -18.87
N GLN A 183 -8.42 0.53 -20.19
CA GLN A 183 -8.99 1.80 -20.60
C GLN A 183 -10.23 1.90 -19.73
N SER A 184 -10.16 2.74 -18.70
CA SER A 184 -11.34 3.07 -17.91
C SER A 184 -12.44 3.32 -18.93
N LEU A 185 -13.59 2.67 -18.77
CA LEU A 185 -14.76 2.96 -19.59
C LEU A 185 -14.90 4.49 -19.68
N PRO A 186 -15.35 5.08 -20.80
CA PRO A 186 -15.49 6.53 -20.90
C PRO A 186 -16.16 7.15 -19.66
N GLU A 187 -17.12 6.43 -19.06
CA GLU A 187 -17.78 6.74 -17.79
C GLU A 187 -16.82 6.74 -16.58
N GLN A 188 -15.99 5.69 -16.40
CA GLN A 188 -14.93 5.66 -15.38
C GLN A 188 -13.93 6.81 -15.52
N GLN A 189 -13.58 7.19 -16.76
CA GLN A 189 -12.73 8.34 -17.03
C GLN A 189 -13.41 9.64 -16.64
N ALA A 190 -14.70 9.77 -16.95
CA ALA A 190 -15.51 10.93 -16.61
C ALA A 190 -15.66 11.08 -15.09
N THR A 191 -16.02 10.01 -14.36
CA THR A 191 -16.13 10.04 -12.89
C THR A 191 -14.80 10.37 -12.22
N ARG A 192 -13.69 9.80 -12.70
CA ARG A 192 -12.35 10.14 -12.20
C ARG A 192 -11.97 11.59 -12.49
N ALA A 193 -12.24 12.08 -13.71
CA ALA A 193 -11.97 13.47 -14.08
C ALA A 193 -12.79 14.44 -13.21
N LEU A 194 -14.07 14.12 -12.99
CA LEU A 194 -14.96 14.90 -12.12
C LEU A 194 -14.48 14.90 -10.65
N LEU A 195 -13.96 13.78 -10.15
CA LEU A 195 -13.34 13.73 -8.82
C LEU A 195 -12.12 14.65 -8.75
N VAL A 196 -11.23 14.61 -9.75
CA VAL A 196 -10.06 15.50 -9.82
C VAL A 196 -10.50 16.96 -9.85
N GLU A 197 -11.51 17.29 -10.65
CA GLU A 197 -12.09 18.64 -10.74
C GLU A 197 -12.63 19.10 -9.38
N LYS A 198 -13.40 18.26 -8.67
CA LYS A 198 -13.90 18.59 -7.32
C LYS A 198 -12.77 18.86 -6.33
N VAL A 199 -11.69 18.08 -6.38
CA VAL A 199 -10.51 18.29 -5.52
C VAL A 199 -9.80 19.60 -5.89
N GLU A 200 -9.70 19.94 -7.17
CA GLU A 200 -9.12 21.19 -7.63
C GLU A 200 -9.96 22.41 -7.22
N GLN A 201 -11.28 22.35 -7.41
CA GLN A 201 -12.22 23.36 -6.93
C GLN A 201 -12.13 23.53 -5.41
N ALA A 202 -11.97 22.44 -4.67
CA ALA A 202 -11.75 22.49 -3.23
C ALA A 202 -10.46 23.24 -2.88
N CYS A 203 -9.35 22.98 -3.58
CA CYS A 203 -8.10 23.71 -3.38
C CYS A 203 -8.28 25.22 -3.63
N ALA A 204 -8.92 25.57 -4.74
CA ALA A 204 -9.18 26.97 -5.10
C ALA A 204 -10.00 27.69 -4.01
N GLY A 205 -11.04 27.04 -3.49
CA GLY A 205 -11.85 27.57 -2.39
C GLY A 205 -11.09 27.77 -1.08
N TRP A 206 -9.89 27.20 -0.92
CA TRP A 206 -9.02 27.35 0.25
C TRP A 206 -7.84 28.30 -0.01
N GLY A 207 -7.90 29.06 -1.11
CA GLY A 207 -6.86 30.01 -1.51
C GLY A 207 -5.56 29.33 -1.95
N CYS A 208 -5.63 28.09 -2.43
CA CYS A 208 -4.46 27.36 -2.93
C CYS A 208 -4.74 26.69 -4.28
N ARG A 209 -3.70 26.20 -4.94
CA ARG A 209 -3.82 25.47 -6.21
C ARG A 209 -2.86 24.29 -6.22
N LEU A 210 -3.29 23.18 -6.81
CA LEU A 210 -2.38 22.09 -7.15
C LEU A 210 -1.51 22.51 -8.33
N THR A 211 -0.21 22.19 -8.27
CA THR A 211 0.67 22.35 -9.44
C THR A 211 0.30 21.32 -10.51
N ASP A 212 0.72 21.53 -11.76
CA ASP A 212 0.50 20.56 -12.85
C ASP A 212 1.04 19.17 -12.48
N LYS A 213 2.22 19.13 -11.84
CA LYS A 213 2.80 17.90 -11.29
C LYS A 213 1.92 17.29 -10.20
N GLY A 214 1.33 18.11 -9.32
CA GLY A 214 0.42 17.65 -8.28
C GLY A 214 -0.87 17.05 -8.83
N LEU A 215 -1.49 17.69 -9.83
CA LEU A 215 -2.66 17.16 -10.55
C LEU A 215 -2.33 15.85 -11.27
N GLN A 216 -1.18 15.77 -11.91
CA GLN A 216 -0.71 14.55 -12.55
C GLN A 216 -0.56 13.40 -11.55
N LEU A 217 0.05 13.66 -10.38
CA LEU A 217 0.23 12.67 -9.32
C LEU A 217 -1.12 12.20 -8.75
N LEU A 218 -2.05 13.12 -8.48
CA LEU A 218 -3.40 12.81 -8.02
C LEU A 218 -4.11 11.89 -9.03
N ASN A 219 -4.13 12.25 -10.31
CA ASN A 219 -4.81 11.47 -11.34
C ASN A 219 -4.16 10.09 -11.54
N GLN A 220 -2.83 10.00 -11.54
CA GLN A 220 -2.11 8.72 -11.63
C GLN A 220 -2.40 7.82 -10.42
N GLY A 221 -2.41 8.38 -9.22
CA GLY A 221 -2.70 7.63 -8.01
C GLY A 221 -4.15 7.14 -7.96
N LEU A 222 -5.13 7.98 -8.35
CA LEU A 222 -6.52 7.58 -8.51
C LEU A 222 -6.68 6.48 -9.57
N ALA A 223 -6.03 6.61 -10.74
CA ALA A 223 -6.09 5.59 -11.78
C ALA A 223 -5.57 4.22 -11.30
N ARG A 224 -4.52 4.21 -10.47
CA ARG A 224 -3.99 2.99 -9.86
C ARG A 224 -4.95 2.36 -8.85
N LEU A 225 -5.68 3.17 -8.10
CA LEU A 225 -6.61 2.72 -7.06
C LEU A 225 -8.01 2.38 -7.61
N TRP A 226 -8.37 2.92 -8.78
CA TRP A 226 -9.69 2.80 -9.40
C TRP A 226 -10.27 1.38 -9.49
N PRO A 227 -9.49 0.31 -9.71
CA PRO A 227 -10.03 -1.05 -9.69
C PRO A 227 -10.69 -1.48 -8.37
N ARG A 228 -10.45 -0.75 -7.27
CA ARG A 228 -10.99 -1.01 -5.93
C ARG A 228 -12.05 0.00 -5.50
N VAL A 229 -12.38 0.98 -6.35
CA VAL A 229 -13.28 2.08 -6.02
C VAL A 229 -14.72 1.67 -6.30
N ASP A 230 -15.60 1.99 -5.35
CA ASP A 230 -17.05 1.96 -5.53
C ASP A 230 -17.48 3.24 -6.28
N GLU A 231 -17.72 3.11 -7.59
CA GLU A 231 -17.98 4.24 -8.48
C GLU A 231 -19.28 4.97 -8.17
N ASP A 232 -20.28 4.26 -7.63
CA ASP A 232 -21.59 4.83 -7.31
C ASP A 232 -21.51 5.79 -6.12
N ARG A 233 -20.50 5.60 -5.26
CA ARG A 233 -20.34 6.36 -4.01
C ARG A 233 -19.14 7.28 -3.98
N VAL A 234 -18.16 7.09 -4.87
CA VAL A 234 -16.86 7.80 -4.79
C VAL A 234 -16.99 9.31 -4.76
N LEU A 235 -17.94 9.88 -5.51
CA LEU A 235 -18.14 11.33 -5.53
C LEU A 235 -18.75 11.84 -4.23
N GLU A 236 -19.73 11.14 -3.66
CA GLU A 236 -20.34 11.48 -2.37
C GLU A 236 -19.31 11.35 -1.23
N ASP A 237 -18.55 10.26 -1.22
CA ASP A 237 -17.49 10.01 -0.24
C ASP A 237 -16.42 11.11 -0.30
N ALA A 238 -16.00 11.49 -1.51
CA ALA A 238 -15.04 12.56 -1.71
C ALA A 238 -15.59 13.92 -1.27
N GLU A 239 -16.85 14.25 -1.56
CA GLU A 239 -17.49 15.48 -1.11
C GLU A 239 -17.58 15.55 0.42
N ALA A 240 -18.04 14.48 1.06
CA ALA A 240 -18.10 14.37 2.52
C ALA A 240 -16.70 14.54 3.13
N ARG A 241 -15.69 13.93 2.52
CA ARG A 241 -14.30 14.07 2.95
C ARG A 241 -13.77 15.50 2.78
N ILE A 242 -14.02 16.12 1.62
CA ILE A 242 -13.60 17.50 1.34
C ILE A 242 -14.24 18.47 2.34
N ALA A 243 -15.52 18.30 2.65
CA ALA A 243 -16.22 19.11 3.66
C ALA A 243 -15.55 18.98 5.04
N GLN A 244 -15.23 17.76 5.46
CA GLN A 244 -14.52 17.54 6.73
C GLN A 244 -13.14 18.20 6.74
N LEU A 245 -12.35 18.02 5.68
CA LEU A 245 -11.00 18.61 5.60
C LEU A 245 -11.07 20.15 5.59
N ARG A 246 -12.07 20.73 4.91
CA ARG A 246 -12.31 22.19 4.87
C ARG A 246 -12.59 22.73 6.26
N HIS A 247 -13.32 21.97 7.05
CA HIS A 247 -13.54 22.33 8.44
C HIS A 247 -12.22 22.35 9.24
N PHE A 248 -11.35 21.34 9.12
CA PHE A 248 -10.04 21.35 9.79
C PHE A 248 -9.17 22.53 9.38
N HIS A 249 -9.28 22.99 8.14
CA HIS A 249 -8.59 24.19 7.67
C HIS A 249 -9.12 25.47 8.33
N ARG A 250 -10.45 25.65 8.42
CA ARG A 250 -11.05 26.81 9.11
C ARG A 250 -10.62 26.92 10.57
N GLU A 251 -10.45 25.79 11.26
CA GLU A 251 -9.99 25.73 12.65
C GLU A 251 -8.47 25.87 12.81
N ALA A 252 -7.75 26.20 11.74
CA ALA A 252 -6.29 26.25 11.68
C ALA A 252 -5.61 24.92 12.08
N ALA A 253 -6.32 23.80 12.02
CA ALA A 253 -5.78 22.46 12.27
C ALA A 253 -5.08 21.88 11.03
N MET A 254 -5.29 22.47 9.84
CA MET A 254 -4.66 22.10 8.58
C MET A 254 -4.34 23.36 7.76
N SER A 255 -3.11 23.49 7.24
CA SER A 255 -2.76 24.60 6.33
C SER A 255 -3.18 24.30 4.89
N SER A 256 -3.36 25.33 4.06
CA SER A 256 -3.64 25.14 2.62
C SER A 256 -2.52 24.36 1.92
N SER A 257 -1.26 24.54 2.33
CA SER A 257 -0.12 23.77 1.84
C SER A 257 -0.16 22.28 2.23
N SER A 258 -0.61 21.99 3.46
CA SER A 258 -0.77 20.59 3.92
C SER A 258 -1.91 19.90 3.15
N PHE A 259 -2.95 20.66 2.80
CA PHE A 259 -4.07 20.16 2.01
C PHE A 259 -3.66 19.85 0.56
N THR A 260 -2.96 20.75 -0.13
CA THR A 260 -2.47 20.46 -1.49
C THR A 260 -1.54 19.27 -1.52
N GLU A 261 -0.68 19.11 -0.49
CA GLU A 261 0.19 17.95 -0.36
C GLU A 261 -0.61 16.65 -0.15
N LEU A 262 -1.61 16.67 0.74
CA LEU A 262 -2.54 15.58 0.96
C LEU A 262 -3.22 15.14 -0.34
N CYS A 263 -3.78 16.11 -1.07
CA CYS A 263 -4.48 15.86 -2.34
C CYS A 263 -3.56 15.22 -3.38
N ALA A 264 -2.38 15.79 -3.63
CA ALA A 264 -1.48 15.31 -4.67
C ALA A 264 -0.92 13.90 -4.38
N ARG A 265 -0.71 13.57 -3.11
CA ARG A 265 0.09 12.39 -2.72
C ARG A 265 -0.73 11.24 -2.20
N PHE A 266 -1.88 11.53 -1.61
CA PHE A 266 -2.68 10.54 -0.92
C PHE A 266 -4.12 10.56 -1.45
N PRO A 267 -4.34 10.18 -2.72
CA PRO A 267 -5.68 10.06 -3.28
C PRO A 267 -6.57 9.11 -2.48
N GLU A 268 -5.97 8.16 -1.74
CA GLU A 268 -6.67 7.25 -0.81
C GLU A 268 -7.55 8.00 0.21
N VAL A 269 -7.25 9.27 0.49
CA VAL A 269 -8.00 10.10 1.44
C VAL A 269 -9.43 10.34 0.98
N PHE A 270 -9.68 10.39 -0.32
CA PHE A 270 -11.00 10.68 -0.91
C PHE A 270 -11.80 9.42 -1.24
N LEU A 271 -11.23 8.25 -0.99
CA LEU A 271 -11.83 6.97 -1.34
C LEU A 271 -12.40 6.32 -0.07
N ASP A 272 -13.51 5.60 -0.23
CA ASP A 272 -14.10 4.74 0.81
C ASP A 272 -14.39 5.48 2.14
N TYR A 273 -15.00 6.66 2.06
CA TYR A 273 -15.37 7.47 3.23
C TYR A 273 -16.83 7.25 3.66
N SER A 274 -17.28 6.00 3.62
CA SER A 274 -18.63 5.57 3.96
C SER A 274 -18.64 4.41 4.97
N VAL A 275 -19.73 4.30 5.74
CA VAL A 275 -19.99 3.12 6.57
C VAL A 275 -20.58 2.01 5.70
N LYS A 276 -19.99 0.82 5.73
CA LYS A 276 -20.42 -0.32 4.92
C LYS A 276 -20.93 -1.45 5.80
N ALA A 277 -22.08 -2.03 5.47
CA ALA A 277 -22.57 -3.22 6.16
C ALA A 277 -21.72 -4.44 5.76
N LEU A 278 -21.27 -5.22 6.75
CA LEU A 278 -20.45 -6.41 6.55
C LEU A 278 -21.22 -7.69 6.89
N TRP A 279 -22.08 -7.61 7.91
CA TRP A 279 -22.90 -8.72 8.37
C TRP A 279 -24.14 -8.19 9.08
N GLU A 280 -25.28 -8.86 8.93
CA GLU A 280 -26.54 -8.43 9.52
C GLU A 280 -27.42 -9.63 9.90
N ASP A 281 -28.13 -9.52 11.02
CA ASP A 281 -29.29 -10.34 11.35
C ASP A 281 -30.46 -9.47 11.85
N ASP A 282 -31.50 -10.09 12.41
CA ASP A 282 -32.67 -9.37 12.93
C ASP A 282 -32.34 -8.39 14.09
N GLY A 283 -31.25 -8.64 14.83
CA GLY A 283 -30.92 -7.90 16.05
C GLY A 283 -29.65 -7.04 15.96
N LEU A 284 -28.63 -7.50 15.24
CA LEU A 284 -27.32 -6.89 15.13
C LEU A 284 -26.95 -6.63 13.68
N LEU A 285 -26.15 -5.58 13.51
CA LEU A 285 -25.48 -5.19 12.29
C LEU A 285 -24.00 -4.97 12.62
N ALA A 286 -23.11 -5.61 11.87
CA ALA A 286 -21.69 -5.32 11.89
C ALA A 286 -21.33 -4.45 10.69
N VAL A 287 -20.61 -3.36 10.94
CA VAL A 287 -20.23 -2.40 9.91
C VAL A 287 -18.74 -2.13 9.90
N HIS A 288 -18.23 -1.81 8.72
CA HIS A 288 -16.94 -1.16 8.52
C HIS A 288 -17.07 0.34 8.85
N LYS A 289 -16.32 0.83 9.84
CA LYS A 289 -16.11 2.27 10.03
C LYS A 289 -14.82 2.69 9.31
N PRO A 290 -14.88 3.68 8.40
CA PRO A 290 -13.67 4.20 7.77
C PRO A 290 -12.80 4.95 8.80
N TRP A 291 -11.52 5.11 8.47
CA TRP A 291 -10.59 5.92 9.27
C TRP A 291 -10.93 7.41 9.11
N GLY A 292 -10.56 8.23 10.09
CA GLY A 292 -10.83 9.68 10.04
C GLY A 292 -12.31 10.03 10.19
N MET A 293 -13.12 9.12 10.75
CA MET A 293 -14.55 9.32 11.01
C MET A 293 -14.86 9.07 12.49
N ARG A 294 -15.60 10.00 13.11
CA ARG A 294 -16.06 9.84 14.51
C ARG A 294 -17.17 8.80 14.58
N ALA A 295 -17.13 7.95 15.60
CA ALA A 295 -18.21 7.02 15.88
C ALA A 295 -19.51 7.74 16.27
N TYR A 296 -19.41 8.77 17.12
CA TYR A 296 -20.55 9.52 17.64
C TYR A 296 -20.14 10.93 18.05
N LEU A 297 -21.05 11.89 17.91
CA LEU A 297 -20.99 13.21 18.53
C LEU A 297 -22.14 13.31 19.54
N ALA A 298 -21.80 13.41 20.83
CA ALA A 298 -22.79 13.77 21.83
C ALA A 298 -23.09 15.26 21.68
N ARG A 299 -24.19 15.61 21.01
CA ARG A 299 -24.73 16.98 21.04
C ARG A 299 -25.31 17.21 22.43
N ARG A 300 -24.49 17.73 23.36
CA ARG A 300 -24.98 18.23 24.66
C ARG A 300 -25.41 19.68 24.47
N GLU A 301 -26.62 20.00 24.91
CA GLU A 301 -27.11 21.38 24.97
C GLU A 301 -26.18 22.22 25.85
N GLY A 302 -25.71 23.36 25.34
CA GLY A 302 -24.85 24.29 26.07
C GLY A 302 -23.36 23.94 26.15
N GLU A 303 -22.91 22.76 25.72
CA GLU A 303 -21.48 22.47 25.58
C GLU A 303 -21.01 22.85 24.16
N GLN A 304 -20.05 23.79 24.07
CA GLN A 304 -19.26 24.03 22.85
C GLN A 304 -18.31 22.85 22.57
N TYR A 305 -18.85 21.65 22.37
CA TYR A 305 -18.08 20.64 21.65
C TYR A 305 -18.05 21.04 20.18
N ARG A 306 -16.86 20.95 19.57
CA ARG A 306 -16.55 21.15 18.13
C ARG A 306 -17.38 20.20 17.25
N ALA A 307 -18.69 20.40 17.19
CA ALA A 307 -19.63 19.67 16.36
C ALA A 307 -20.07 20.63 15.25
N TRP A 308 -19.71 20.31 14.01
CA TRP A 308 -19.93 21.18 12.87
C TRP A 308 -21.09 20.63 12.04
N PRO A 309 -21.91 21.49 11.43
CA PRO A 309 -23.15 21.06 10.76
C PRO A 309 -22.94 20.01 9.64
N GLU A 310 -21.75 20.00 9.05
CA GLU A 310 -21.38 19.22 7.86
C GLU A 310 -20.63 17.91 8.19
N GLU A 311 -20.27 17.65 9.46
CA GLU A 311 -19.54 16.41 9.82
C GLU A 311 -20.50 15.21 9.88
N LEU A 312 -20.33 14.26 8.96
CA LEU A 312 -21.01 12.96 9.00
C LEU A 312 -20.30 12.00 9.96
N THR A 313 -20.95 11.66 11.07
CA THR A 313 -20.46 10.60 11.96
C THR A 313 -20.88 9.23 11.46
N ALA A 314 -20.21 8.18 11.94
CA ALA A 314 -20.63 6.81 11.65
C ALA A 314 -22.10 6.58 12.06
N HIS A 315 -22.52 7.18 13.18
CA HIS A 315 -23.91 7.13 13.64
C HIS A 315 -24.90 7.80 12.67
N ASP A 316 -24.52 8.91 12.02
CA ASP A 316 -25.39 9.60 11.06
C ASP A 316 -25.56 8.79 9.77
N LEU A 317 -24.47 8.20 9.27
CA LEU A 317 -24.51 7.28 8.13
C LEU A 317 -25.26 5.98 8.43
N LEU A 318 -25.14 5.46 9.65
CA LEU A 318 -25.89 4.28 10.09
C LEU A 318 -27.40 4.49 10.10
N ARG A 319 -27.88 5.72 10.35
CA ARG A 319 -29.33 6.03 10.25
C ARG A 319 -29.86 5.92 8.82
N GLN A 320 -29.02 6.16 7.83
CA GLN A 320 -29.38 5.99 6.42
C GLN A 320 -29.47 4.50 6.06
N ILE A 321 -28.56 3.68 6.59
CA ILE A 321 -28.54 2.23 6.36
C ILE A 321 -29.70 1.53 7.08
N CYS A 322 -30.02 1.96 8.29
CA CYS A 322 -30.95 1.28 9.18
C CYS A 322 -32.36 1.91 9.14
N GLU A 323 -32.95 2.07 7.94
CA GLU A 323 -34.25 2.72 7.72
C GLU A 323 -35.31 2.29 8.75
N GLY A 324 -35.97 3.26 9.39
CA GLY A 324 -37.03 3.01 10.37
C GLY A 324 -36.58 2.52 11.76
N SER A 325 -35.32 2.15 11.94
CA SER A 325 -34.77 1.74 13.24
C SER A 325 -33.85 2.80 13.84
N ARG A 326 -33.68 2.78 15.18
CA ARG A 326 -32.73 3.66 15.87
C ARG A 326 -31.46 2.86 16.14
N PRO A 327 -30.44 2.92 15.25
CA PRO A 327 -29.21 2.16 15.44
C PRO A 327 -28.53 2.56 16.76
N ARG A 328 -28.02 1.57 17.48
CA ARG A 328 -27.33 1.77 18.77
C ARG A 328 -25.98 1.08 18.73
N MET A 329 -24.91 1.87 18.77
CA MET A 329 -23.55 1.34 18.83
C MET A 329 -23.34 0.51 20.10
N CYS A 330 -22.81 -0.70 19.94
CA CYS A 330 -22.47 -1.62 21.03
C CYS A 330 -21.01 -1.45 21.48
N ASN A 331 -20.15 -0.96 20.59
CA ASN A 331 -18.76 -0.58 20.87
C ASN A 331 -18.41 0.75 20.17
N ARG A 332 -17.26 1.31 20.53
CA ARG A 332 -16.72 2.54 19.92
C ARG A 332 -15.32 2.29 19.41
N LEU A 333 -14.99 2.93 18.29
CA LEU A 333 -13.64 3.05 17.78
C LEU A 333 -13.19 4.52 17.85
N ASP A 334 -11.89 4.74 18.02
CA ASP A 334 -11.32 6.08 17.93
C ASP A 334 -11.52 6.67 16.53
N PHE A 335 -11.50 8.00 16.43
CA PHE A 335 -11.62 8.74 15.16
C PHE A 335 -10.71 8.18 14.05
N ALA A 336 -9.43 8.00 14.35
CA ALA A 336 -8.42 7.56 13.38
C ALA A 336 -8.38 6.03 13.16
N THR A 337 -9.06 5.23 13.99
CA THR A 337 -9.08 3.76 13.86
C THR A 337 -10.16 3.36 12.87
N SER A 338 -9.84 2.54 11.87
CA SER A 338 -10.87 1.92 11.02
C SER A 338 -11.32 0.58 11.56
N GLY A 339 -12.40 0.04 11.02
CA GLY A 339 -12.75 -1.36 11.17
C GLY A 339 -14.11 -1.62 11.80
N LEU A 340 -14.27 -2.84 12.31
CA LEU A 340 -15.54 -3.37 12.83
C LEU A 340 -16.16 -2.56 13.96
N MET A 341 -17.42 -2.19 13.76
CA MET A 341 -18.34 -1.74 14.79
C MET A 341 -19.61 -2.58 14.78
N LEU A 342 -20.05 -3.01 15.97
CA LEU A 342 -21.32 -3.67 16.19
C LEU A 342 -22.39 -2.63 16.55
N VAL A 343 -23.55 -2.78 15.90
CA VAL A 343 -24.71 -1.90 16.01
C VAL A 343 -25.92 -2.78 16.31
N GLY A 344 -26.65 -2.45 17.38
CA GLY A 344 -27.95 -3.06 17.65
C GLY A 344 -29.05 -2.35 16.88
N LYS A 345 -29.85 -3.13 16.15
CA LYS A 345 -31.05 -2.68 15.43
C LYS A 345 -32.22 -2.42 16.38
N SER A 346 -32.19 -3.03 17.57
CA SER A 346 -33.17 -2.81 18.64
C SER A 346 -32.49 -2.45 19.97
N ARG A 347 -33.26 -1.84 20.89
CA ARG A 347 -32.79 -1.54 22.26
C ARG A 347 -32.38 -2.81 23.00
N GLU A 348 -33.12 -3.89 22.83
CA GLU A 348 -32.87 -5.16 23.49
C GLU A 348 -31.57 -5.81 22.97
N ALA A 349 -31.40 -5.89 21.65
CA ALA A 349 -30.20 -6.46 21.04
C ALA A 349 -28.96 -5.66 21.40
N ALA A 350 -29.03 -4.32 21.33
CA ALA A 350 -27.95 -3.44 21.76
C ALA A 350 -27.59 -3.65 23.24
N GLY A 351 -28.58 -3.83 24.11
CA GLY A 351 -28.38 -4.10 25.53
C GLY A 351 -27.76 -5.48 25.80
N LYS A 352 -28.12 -6.52 25.02
CA LYS A 352 -27.47 -7.84 25.08
C LYS A 352 -26.00 -7.75 24.65
N ALA A 353 -25.72 -7.18 23.48
CA ALA A 353 -24.36 -7.05 22.96
C ALA A 353 -23.47 -6.16 23.84
N SER A 354 -23.98 -5.02 24.31
CA SER A 354 -23.23 -4.13 25.21
C SER A 354 -22.86 -4.82 26.53
N ARG A 355 -23.74 -5.68 27.07
CA ARG A 355 -23.43 -6.50 28.26
C ARG A 355 -22.29 -7.49 27.99
N LEU A 356 -22.22 -8.09 26.81
CA LEU A 356 -21.10 -8.98 26.45
C LEU A 356 -19.77 -8.22 26.43
N PHE A 357 -19.75 -6.99 25.92
CA PHE A 357 -18.55 -6.12 25.99
C PHE A 357 -18.16 -5.81 27.44
N GLN A 358 -19.13 -5.46 28.29
CA GLN A 358 -18.90 -5.17 29.71
C GLN A 358 -18.38 -6.41 30.47
N GLN A 359 -18.91 -7.58 30.16
CA GLN A 359 -18.51 -8.88 30.72
C GLN A 359 -17.23 -9.44 30.09
N ARG A 360 -16.61 -8.72 29.14
CA ARG A 360 -15.38 -9.16 28.41
C ARG A 360 -15.55 -10.50 27.69
N ARG A 361 -16.77 -10.82 27.27
CA ARG A 361 -17.11 -12.02 26.49
C ARG A 361 -16.96 -11.82 24.97
N VAL A 362 -16.61 -10.61 24.55
CA VAL A 362 -16.29 -10.30 23.16
C VAL A 362 -14.78 -10.32 22.98
N LEU A 363 -14.30 -11.23 22.11
CA LEU A 363 -12.92 -11.23 21.66
C LEU A 363 -12.79 -10.18 20.55
N LYS A 364 -11.75 -9.37 20.64
CA LYS A 364 -11.46 -8.29 19.69
C LYS A 364 -10.05 -8.47 19.19
N THR A 365 -9.88 -8.49 17.87
CA THR A 365 -8.57 -8.60 17.24
C THR A 365 -8.40 -7.42 16.29
N TYR A 366 -7.28 -6.73 16.46
CA TYR A 366 -6.87 -5.58 15.68
C TYR A 366 -5.60 -5.92 14.90
N LEU A 367 -5.43 -5.27 13.77
CA LEU A 367 -4.17 -5.25 13.03
C LEU A 367 -3.57 -3.86 13.13
N ALA A 368 -2.26 -3.78 13.35
CA ALA A 368 -1.54 -2.51 13.37
C ALA A 368 -0.21 -2.60 12.63
N LEU A 369 0.16 -1.54 11.88
CA LEU A 369 1.56 -1.33 11.51
C LEU A 369 2.23 -0.51 12.60
N VAL A 370 3.34 -1.00 13.12
CA VAL A 370 4.14 -0.32 14.15
C VAL A 370 5.52 0.03 13.63
N LEU A 371 6.08 1.13 14.12
CA LEU A 371 7.46 1.50 13.86
C LEU A 371 8.44 0.57 14.58
N GLY A 372 9.53 0.26 13.91
CA GLY A 372 10.56 -0.64 14.38
C GLY A 372 10.25 -2.13 14.16
N HIS A 373 11.22 -2.94 14.54
CA HIS A 373 11.12 -4.40 14.59
C HIS A 373 11.08 -4.82 16.06
N PRO A 374 9.91 -5.18 16.62
CA PRO A 374 9.82 -5.66 18.00
C PRO A 374 10.71 -6.88 18.25
N PRO A 375 11.11 -7.20 19.49
CA PRO A 375 11.93 -8.37 19.77
C PRO A 375 11.33 -9.66 19.20
N ALA A 376 12.16 -10.65 18.85
CA ALA A 376 11.71 -11.94 18.32
C ALA A 376 10.72 -12.67 19.25
N SER A 377 10.76 -12.39 20.55
CA SER A 377 9.81 -12.93 21.53
C SER A 377 8.35 -12.57 21.23
N TRP A 378 8.09 -11.45 20.53
CA TRP A 378 6.73 -11.03 20.16
C TRP A 378 6.12 -11.92 19.06
N GLU A 379 6.90 -12.71 18.32
CA GLU A 379 6.35 -13.64 17.31
C GLU A 379 5.54 -14.77 17.95
N LYS A 380 5.88 -15.11 19.21
CA LYS A 380 5.13 -16.08 20.03
C LYS A 380 3.95 -15.46 20.79
N GLY A 381 3.79 -14.14 20.70
CA GLY A 381 2.84 -13.38 21.49
C GLY A 381 3.44 -12.88 22.81
N VAL A 382 3.10 -11.64 23.16
CA VAL A 382 3.46 -11.00 24.44
C VAL A 382 2.22 -10.33 25.03
N VAL A 383 2.18 -10.21 26.36
CA VAL A 383 1.15 -9.45 27.07
C VAL A 383 1.75 -8.14 27.57
N LEU A 384 1.22 -7.02 27.06
CA LEU A 384 1.53 -5.68 27.55
C LEU A 384 0.55 -5.33 28.66
N ASN A 385 1.03 -5.31 29.90
CA ASN A 385 0.27 -4.98 31.09
C ASN A 385 0.73 -3.62 31.64
N TYR A 386 0.04 -2.55 31.21
CA TYR A 386 0.33 -1.18 31.59
C TYR A 386 -0.88 -0.55 32.27
N ARG A 387 -0.63 0.35 33.22
CA ARG A 387 -1.69 1.20 33.80
C ARG A 387 -1.87 2.43 32.92
N ILE A 388 -3.10 2.70 32.52
CA ILE A 388 -3.43 3.89 31.71
C ILE A 388 -3.99 4.97 32.64
N MET A 389 -3.47 6.18 32.50
CA MET A 389 -3.91 7.38 33.21
C MET A 389 -4.43 8.44 32.25
N ASP A 390 -5.35 9.27 32.75
CA ASP A 390 -5.69 10.53 32.10
C ASP A 390 -4.58 11.56 32.36
N THR A 391 -4.13 12.25 31.30
CA THR A 391 -3.25 13.41 31.45
C THR A 391 -4.11 14.67 31.60
N SER A 392 -3.76 15.55 32.55
CA SER A 392 -4.41 16.86 32.70
C SER A 392 -4.17 17.70 31.44
N GLY A 393 -5.25 18.07 30.74
CA GLY A 393 -5.23 18.86 29.52
C GLY A 393 -5.23 18.02 28.23
N PHE A 394 -6.16 18.32 27.32
CA PHE A 394 -6.29 17.77 25.96
C PHE A 394 -6.76 16.31 25.78
N GLY A 395 -7.11 15.59 26.85
CA GLY A 395 -7.70 14.25 26.74
C GLY A 395 -6.77 13.21 26.12
N ARG A 396 -5.45 13.42 26.22
CA ARG A 396 -4.42 12.42 25.95
C ARG A 396 -4.38 11.41 27.11
N LYS A 397 -3.95 10.19 26.80
CA LYS A 397 -3.74 9.12 27.77
C LYS A 397 -2.24 8.88 27.89
N ALA A 398 -1.76 8.50 29.06
CA ALA A 398 -0.37 8.10 29.24
C ALA A 398 -0.30 6.75 29.94
N VAL A 399 0.80 6.02 29.75
CA VAL A 399 1.15 4.95 30.68
C VAL A 399 1.67 5.60 31.95
N ASP A 400 1.24 5.10 33.10
CA ASP A 400 1.79 5.49 34.40
C ASP A 400 3.26 5.04 34.49
N PRO A 401 4.23 5.96 34.51
CA PRO A 401 5.65 5.62 34.46
C PRO A 401 6.18 5.05 35.78
N MET A 402 5.46 5.22 36.90
CA MET A 402 5.96 4.81 38.23
C MET A 402 5.32 3.53 38.76
N MET A 403 4.23 3.02 38.17
CA MET A 403 3.44 1.90 38.72
C MET A 403 3.04 2.09 40.19
N GLU A 404 3.09 3.33 40.70
CA GLU A 404 2.82 3.70 42.09
C GLU A 404 1.57 4.58 42.15
N ASN A 405 0.73 4.36 43.16
CA ASN A 405 -0.46 5.17 43.39
C ASN A 405 -0.04 6.58 43.86
N THR A 406 0.26 7.50 42.94
CA THR A 406 0.43 8.92 43.29
C THR A 406 -0.95 9.50 43.63
N ALA A 407 -1.09 10.07 44.83
CA ALA A 407 -2.33 10.68 45.30
C ALA A 407 -2.86 11.72 44.28
N GLY A 408 -4.09 11.51 43.79
CA GLY A 408 -4.76 12.41 42.84
C GLY A 408 -4.80 11.97 41.37
N ARG A 409 -4.18 10.84 40.99
CA ARG A 409 -4.28 10.26 39.63
C ARG A 409 -5.12 8.99 39.63
N THR A 410 -6.21 8.97 38.85
CA THR A 410 -6.95 7.74 38.55
C THR A 410 -6.19 6.94 37.50
N THR A 411 -5.69 5.78 37.87
CA THR A 411 -4.98 4.87 36.95
C THR A 411 -5.73 3.54 36.88
N GLU A 412 -5.92 3.03 35.67
CA GLU A 412 -6.69 1.81 35.43
C GLU A 412 -5.81 0.75 34.78
N ASN A 413 -5.83 -0.48 35.31
CA ASN A 413 -5.14 -1.61 34.69
C ASN A 413 -5.71 -1.87 33.29
N ALA A 414 -4.80 -2.06 32.34
CA ALA A 414 -5.11 -2.43 30.97
C ALA A 414 -4.18 -3.55 30.51
N GLU A 415 -4.75 -4.50 29.78
CA GLU A 415 -4.02 -5.66 29.27
C GLU A 415 -4.26 -5.80 27.78
N THR A 416 -3.17 -5.92 27.03
CA THR A 416 -3.16 -6.02 25.58
C THR A 416 -2.21 -7.13 25.14
N SER A 417 -2.74 -8.19 24.53
CA SER A 417 -1.91 -9.21 23.88
C SER A 417 -1.47 -8.70 22.51
N VAL A 418 -0.21 -8.93 22.14
CA VAL A 418 0.36 -8.51 20.85
C VAL A 418 1.18 -9.63 20.25
N ARG A 419 1.08 -9.86 18.95
CA ARG A 419 1.88 -10.82 18.20
C ARG A 419 2.40 -10.22 16.91
N VAL A 420 3.69 -10.38 16.62
CA VAL A 420 4.26 -9.96 15.32
C VAL A 420 3.86 -10.97 14.24
N LEU A 421 3.26 -10.46 13.16
CA LEU A 421 2.86 -11.27 12.00
C LEU A 421 3.88 -11.18 10.86
N LYS A 422 4.37 -9.96 10.59
CA LYS A 422 5.31 -9.71 9.50
C LYS A 422 6.23 -8.55 9.85
N ARG A 423 7.49 -8.65 9.43
CA ARG A 423 8.47 -7.57 9.49
C ARG A 423 8.80 -7.12 8.08
N GLY A 424 9.13 -5.85 7.92
CA GLY A 424 9.62 -5.34 6.66
C GLY A 424 10.05 -3.89 6.78
N LEU A 425 10.13 -3.23 5.63
CA LEU A 425 10.44 -1.82 5.56
C LEU A 425 9.21 -1.05 5.10
N TRP A 426 8.85 -0.01 5.83
CA TRP A 426 7.88 0.99 5.39
C TRP A 426 8.60 1.97 4.45
N PRO A 427 8.20 2.10 3.18
CA PRO A 427 8.77 3.08 2.27
C PRO A 427 8.07 4.44 2.51
N PRO A 428 8.68 5.40 3.23
CA PRO A 428 8.06 6.72 3.36
C PRO A 428 7.92 7.33 1.96
N LYS A 429 6.74 7.87 1.61
CA LYS A 429 6.62 8.68 0.40
C LYS A 429 7.60 9.88 0.57
N PRO A 430 8.57 10.10 -0.35
CA PRO A 430 9.67 11.06 -0.15
C PRO A 430 9.11 12.44 0.16
N TRP A 431 9.51 13.13 1.22
CA TRP A 431 8.89 14.42 1.61
C TRP A 431 9.56 15.59 0.88
N GLN A 432 8.78 16.51 0.30
CA GLN A 432 9.30 17.77 -0.21
C GLN A 432 9.06 18.85 0.85
N ALA A 433 10.12 19.41 1.41
CA ALA A 433 10.06 20.45 2.43
C ALA A 433 9.52 21.81 1.93
N SER A 434 9.02 21.90 0.70
CA SER A 434 8.91 23.17 -0.05
C SER A 434 7.55 23.37 -0.73
N PHE A 435 6.44 23.16 -0.01
CA PHE A 435 5.14 23.72 -0.42
C PHE A 435 4.67 24.89 0.47
N GLY A 436 5.53 25.34 1.38
CA GLY A 436 5.32 26.56 2.19
C GLY A 436 6.39 27.58 1.89
N GLY A 437 6.12 28.51 0.97
CA GLY A 437 6.96 29.67 0.73
C GLY A 437 6.84 30.17 -0.70
N CYS A 438 6.24 31.35 -0.87
CA CYS A 438 6.49 32.20 -2.02
C CYS A 438 7.96 32.63 -1.94
N GLY A 439 8.87 31.80 -2.46
CA GLY A 439 10.31 32.04 -2.41
C GLY A 439 11.01 31.13 -3.41
N GLU A 440 11.76 31.74 -4.32
CA GLU A 440 12.60 31.08 -5.32
C GLU A 440 13.74 30.32 -4.65
N GLY A 441 13.45 29.11 -4.19
CA GLY A 441 14.44 28.12 -3.76
C GLY A 441 14.06 26.77 -4.32
N SER A 442 14.97 26.12 -5.04
CA SER A 442 14.76 24.80 -5.62
C SER A 442 14.37 23.79 -4.54
N PRO A 443 13.23 23.09 -4.65
CA PRO A 443 12.81 22.07 -3.68
C PRO A 443 13.83 20.93 -3.61
N GLN A 444 14.50 20.75 -2.46
CA GLN A 444 15.25 19.51 -2.22
C GLN A 444 14.27 18.40 -1.82
N GLU A 445 14.19 17.35 -2.64
CA GLU A 445 13.52 16.10 -2.28
C GLU A 445 14.31 15.43 -1.15
N VAL A 446 13.77 15.43 0.07
CA VAL A 446 14.32 14.64 1.16
C VAL A 446 13.84 13.20 0.94
N THR A 447 14.64 12.42 0.24
CA THR A 447 14.48 10.96 0.22
C THR A 447 14.75 10.45 1.64
N ARG A 448 13.71 9.94 2.31
CA ARG A 448 13.89 9.27 3.59
C ARG A 448 14.19 7.81 3.32
N GLU A 449 15.20 7.27 3.98
CA GLU A 449 15.46 5.83 3.96
C GLU A 449 14.21 5.07 4.42
N PRO A 450 13.92 3.89 3.85
CA PRO A 450 12.84 3.04 4.33
C PRO A 450 12.99 2.76 5.83
N LEU A 451 11.88 2.86 6.55
CA LEU A 451 11.86 2.73 8.00
C LEU A 451 11.54 1.29 8.39
N PRO A 452 12.25 0.70 9.37
CA PRO A 452 11.84 -0.58 9.95
C PRO A 452 10.40 -0.48 10.45
N ALA A 453 9.55 -1.42 10.05
CA ALA A 453 8.17 -1.50 10.48
C ALA A 453 7.69 -2.95 10.56
N SER A 454 6.68 -3.20 11.38
CA SER A 454 6.13 -4.53 11.60
C SER A 454 4.60 -4.51 11.58
N LEU A 455 4.00 -5.51 10.94
CA LEU A 455 2.58 -5.82 11.09
C LEU A 455 2.40 -6.65 12.36
N VAL A 456 1.55 -6.18 13.26
CA VAL A 456 1.22 -6.85 14.51
C VAL A 456 -0.28 -7.09 14.62
N GLU A 457 -0.62 -8.25 15.17
CA GLU A 457 -1.94 -8.58 15.66
C GLU A 457 -2.05 -8.14 17.12
N VAL A 458 -3.17 -7.52 17.49
CA VAL A 458 -3.38 -6.95 18.83
C VAL A 458 -4.75 -7.33 19.36
N SER A 459 -4.79 -7.91 20.56
CA SER A 459 -6.04 -8.32 21.22
C SER A 459 -6.16 -7.68 22.61
N PRO A 460 -6.90 -6.56 22.75
CA PRO A 460 -7.09 -5.90 24.03
C PRO A 460 -8.13 -6.64 24.89
N LYS A 461 -7.73 -7.07 26.10
CA LYS A 461 -8.63 -7.70 27.08
C LYS A 461 -9.52 -6.68 27.79
N THR A 462 -9.02 -5.44 27.93
CA THR A 462 -9.77 -4.29 28.44
C THR A 462 -10.22 -3.36 27.30
N GLY A 463 -10.99 -2.32 27.61
CA GLY A 463 -11.55 -1.38 26.63
C GLY A 463 -11.24 0.07 26.96
N ARG A 464 -10.01 0.38 27.40
CA ARG A 464 -9.65 1.75 27.79
C ARG A 464 -9.44 2.62 26.55
N ARG A 465 -9.72 3.91 26.67
CA ARG A 465 -9.51 4.88 25.58
C ARG A 465 -8.04 4.87 25.15
N HIS A 466 -7.79 4.85 23.84
CA HIS A 466 -6.45 4.83 23.23
C HIS A 466 -5.53 3.67 23.70
N GLN A 467 -6.08 2.61 24.31
CA GLN A 467 -5.29 1.57 24.97
C GLN A 467 -4.20 0.96 24.10
N ILE A 468 -4.57 0.47 22.90
CA ILE A 468 -3.62 -0.16 21.98
C ILE A 468 -2.48 0.79 21.63
N ARG A 469 -2.85 2.03 21.26
CA ARG A 469 -1.92 3.07 20.80
C ARG A 469 -0.90 3.42 21.89
N VAL A 470 -1.37 3.62 23.12
CA VAL A 470 -0.56 3.95 24.29
C VAL A 470 0.35 2.79 24.67
N HIS A 471 -0.15 1.54 24.68
CA HIS A 471 0.65 0.37 25.03
C HIS A 471 1.77 0.13 24.02
N LEU A 472 1.45 0.18 22.72
CA LEU A 472 2.42 -0.02 21.65
C LEU A 472 3.50 1.08 21.66
N ALA A 473 3.11 2.34 21.87
CA ALA A 473 4.06 3.43 22.03
C ALA A 473 4.96 3.29 23.27
N ALA A 474 4.39 2.93 24.42
CA ALA A 474 5.15 2.71 25.66
C ALA A 474 6.11 1.51 25.55
N ALA A 475 5.76 0.51 24.75
CA ALA A 475 6.63 -0.60 24.41
C ALA A 475 7.71 -0.25 23.37
N GLY A 476 7.81 1.02 22.94
CA GLY A 476 8.80 1.49 21.96
C GLY A 476 8.42 1.31 20.49
N HIS A 477 7.21 0.82 20.21
CA HIS A 477 6.73 0.47 18.87
C HIS A 477 5.41 1.18 18.56
N PRO A 478 5.40 2.53 18.46
CA PRO A 478 4.16 3.26 18.22
C PRO A 478 3.53 2.89 16.88
N VAL A 479 2.20 3.02 16.81
CA VAL A 479 1.44 2.79 15.58
C VAL A 479 1.88 3.81 14.51
N LEU A 480 2.13 3.31 13.31
CA LEU A 480 2.49 4.13 12.16
C LEU A 480 1.35 5.10 11.81
N GLY A 481 1.68 6.38 11.62
CA GLY A 481 0.70 7.45 11.37
C GLY A 481 -0.03 7.95 12.62
N ASP A 482 0.39 7.54 13.83
CA ASP A 482 -0.17 8.05 15.08
C ASP A 482 0.55 9.33 15.57
N ASP A 483 0.04 10.49 15.13
CA ASP A 483 0.58 11.80 15.52
C ASP A 483 0.48 12.12 17.03
N SER A 484 -0.29 11.36 17.80
CA SER A 484 -0.46 11.62 19.23
C SER A 484 0.62 10.97 20.09
N TYR A 485 1.07 9.78 19.71
CA TYR A 485 1.92 8.94 20.56
C TYR A 485 3.27 8.56 19.95
N ALA A 486 3.48 8.76 18.65
CA ALA A 486 4.71 8.37 17.97
C ALA A 486 5.90 9.36 18.14
N GLY A 487 5.76 10.40 18.98
CA GLY A 487 6.85 11.29 19.39
C GLY A 487 7.40 12.26 18.31
N GLN A 488 7.08 12.03 17.05
CA GLN A 488 7.33 12.93 15.91
C GLN A 488 6.05 12.97 15.02
N PRO A 489 5.86 14.00 14.18
CA PRO A 489 4.69 14.07 13.29
C PRO A 489 4.83 13.06 12.14
N TRP A 490 4.56 11.80 12.43
CA TRP A 490 4.63 10.67 11.48
C TRP A 490 3.41 10.57 10.57
N GLY A 491 2.35 11.37 10.79
CA GLY A 491 1.17 11.52 9.96
C GLY A 491 1.49 12.16 8.61
N LEU A 492 0.77 13.22 8.23
CA LEU A 492 0.95 13.83 6.89
C LEU A 492 2.38 14.31 6.63
N ARG A 493 3.10 14.74 7.67
CA ARG A 493 4.53 15.15 7.59
C ARG A 493 5.52 13.97 7.63
N GLY A 494 5.06 12.76 7.95
CA GLY A 494 5.84 11.52 7.98
C GLY A 494 5.60 10.58 6.80
N GLY A 495 4.78 11.00 5.83
CA GLY A 495 4.45 10.22 4.65
C GLY A 495 3.28 9.23 4.83
N CYS A 496 2.48 9.38 5.88
CA CYS A 496 1.30 8.55 6.13
C CYS A 496 0.00 9.36 5.96
N HIS A 497 -0.98 8.80 5.25
CA HIS A 497 -2.30 9.44 5.08
C HIS A 497 -3.28 9.17 6.21
N ARG A 498 -3.00 8.15 7.03
CA ARG A 498 -3.86 7.65 8.11
C ARG A 498 -3.03 7.00 9.20
N MET A 499 -3.70 6.70 10.32
CA MET A 499 -3.19 5.78 11.33
C MET A 499 -3.46 4.34 10.89
N PHE A 500 -2.43 3.50 10.90
CA PHE A 500 -2.52 2.10 10.51
C PHE A 500 -2.92 1.22 11.69
N LEU A 501 -4.14 1.42 12.20
CA LEU A 501 -4.79 0.59 13.20
C LEU A 501 -6.20 0.25 12.72
N HIS A 502 -6.49 -1.05 12.67
CA HIS A 502 -7.73 -1.57 12.11
C HIS A 502 -8.35 -2.62 13.03
N SER A 503 -9.64 -2.48 13.34
CA SER A 503 -10.43 -3.48 14.07
C SER A 503 -10.85 -4.61 13.13
N TRP A 504 -10.01 -5.65 13.03
CA TRP A 504 -10.09 -6.70 12.02
C TRP A 504 -11.16 -7.76 12.30
N LYS A 505 -11.26 -8.26 13.55
CA LYS A 505 -12.15 -9.37 13.88
C LYS A 505 -12.85 -9.18 15.22
N LEU A 506 -14.13 -9.52 15.28
CA LEU A 506 -14.93 -9.60 16.50
C LEU A 506 -15.56 -10.98 16.64
N GLU A 507 -15.43 -11.58 17.82
CA GLU A 507 -16.06 -12.87 18.15
C GLU A 507 -16.84 -12.74 19.44
N LEU A 508 -18.11 -13.14 19.43
CA LEU A 508 -19.01 -13.02 20.58
C LEU A 508 -20.06 -14.14 20.61
N PRO A 509 -20.46 -14.60 21.81
CA PRO A 509 -21.66 -15.43 21.96
C PRO A 509 -22.89 -14.63 21.53
N TRP A 510 -23.61 -15.09 20.51
CA TRP A 510 -24.81 -14.41 20.01
C TRP A 510 -25.88 -15.43 19.66
N LYS A 511 -27.06 -15.29 20.26
CA LYS A 511 -28.13 -16.31 20.22
C LYS A 511 -27.58 -17.66 20.70
N ASP A 512 -27.74 -18.72 19.90
CA ASP A 512 -27.36 -20.09 20.23
C ASP A 512 -25.98 -20.50 19.67
N SER A 513 -25.20 -19.55 19.13
CA SER A 513 -23.88 -19.83 18.53
C SER A 513 -22.84 -18.75 18.86
N VAL A 514 -21.60 -18.97 18.40
CA VAL A 514 -20.56 -17.94 18.41
C VAL A 514 -20.60 -17.22 17.07
N LEU A 515 -20.91 -15.92 17.11
CA LEU A 515 -20.79 -15.04 15.96
C LEU A 515 -19.33 -14.63 15.80
N SER A 516 -18.77 -14.83 14.61
CA SER A 516 -17.43 -14.37 14.21
C SER A 516 -17.58 -13.52 12.96
N VAL A 517 -17.20 -12.24 13.04
CA VAL A 517 -17.23 -11.30 11.92
C VAL A 517 -15.84 -10.74 11.67
N GLU A 518 -15.46 -10.67 10.40
CA GLU A 518 -14.19 -10.13 9.94
C GLU A 518 -14.42 -8.95 9.00
N ASP A 519 -13.53 -7.97 9.06
CA ASP A 519 -13.46 -6.81 8.16
C ASP A 519 -12.10 -6.82 7.47
N PRO A 520 -12.03 -7.11 6.17
CA PRO A 520 -10.76 -7.21 5.46
C PRO A 520 -9.90 -5.95 5.58
N CYS A 521 -8.64 -6.12 5.96
CA CYS A 521 -7.69 -5.03 6.07
C CYS A 521 -7.17 -4.58 4.70
N ASP A 522 -7.48 -3.34 4.32
CA ASP A 522 -7.18 -2.75 3.01
C ASP A 522 -5.68 -2.50 2.74
N TRP A 523 -4.84 -2.58 3.78
CA TRP A 523 -3.41 -2.25 3.71
C TRP A 523 -2.46 -3.37 4.19
N CYS A 524 -2.96 -4.52 4.63
CA CYS A 524 -2.11 -5.52 5.29
C CYS A 524 -1.12 -6.24 4.33
N ASP A 525 -1.47 -6.39 3.05
CA ASP A 525 -0.67 -7.19 2.09
C ASP A 525 0.29 -6.38 1.20
N GLY A 526 0.35 -5.05 1.33
CA GLY A 526 1.04 -4.20 0.33
C GLY A 526 1.91 -3.08 0.86
N GLN A 527 1.98 -2.87 2.18
CA GLN A 527 2.64 -1.70 2.76
C GLN A 527 4.09 -1.91 3.20
N LEU A 528 4.49 -3.16 3.43
CA LEU A 528 5.85 -3.51 3.84
C LEU A 528 6.60 -4.14 2.66
N VAL A 529 7.78 -3.58 2.36
CA VAL A 529 8.70 -4.00 1.28
C VAL A 529 9.81 -4.90 1.80
#